data_AF-A0AAJ1I4H5-F1
#
_entry.id   AF-A0AAJ1I4H5-F1
#
_cell.length_a   1.000
_cell.length_b   1.000
_cell.length_c   1.000
_cell.angle_alpha   90.00
_cell.angle_beta   90.00
_cell.angle_gamma   90.00
#
_symmetry.space_group_name_H-M   'P 1'
#
loop_
_entity.id
_entity.type
_entity.pdbx_description
1 polymer ?
#
loop_
_entity_poly.entity_id
_entity_poly.type
_entity_poly.pdbx_seq_one_letter_code
_entity_poly.pdbx_strand_id
1 'polypeptide(L)'
;MAQYQTASPREPSRRFDPAAVEQMEQLIQDFGRMYRERNDLLKEVTRAHHETLLRLAMAAEFKDDDTGSHIVRIGYLSEALALRLGCRIEFASLLRKAAPMHDIGKVGIPDTILKKEGPLDAQERLVMNRHAEIGAHLLGQSRIPVFQMAAEIAASHHERFDGKGYPQGLAGEDIPLSARITSIVDIFDALTMDRVYRPAFGRARALEMIAAERGKALDPGIVDAFMDNIEELDALRLALTRQSPSFTDLIDTP
;
A
#
# COMPACT_ATOMS: atom_id res chain seq x y z
N MET A 1 -12.93 -24.65 91.14
CA MET A 1 -12.08 -25.77 90.69
C MET A 1 -12.16 -25.79 89.17
N ALA A 2 -11.21 -25.13 88.48
CA ALA A 2 -10.08 -25.77 87.79
C ALA A 2 -10.56 -26.51 86.51
N GLN A 3 -10.08 -26.31 85.27
CA GLN A 3 -8.80 -25.80 84.76
C GLN A 3 -8.88 -25.64 83.22
N TYR A 4 -8.13 -24.67 82.70
CA TYR A 4 -7.31 -24.66 81.46
C TYR A 4 -7.86 -25.01 80.06
N GLN A 5 -7.80 -24.00 79.20
CA GLN A 5 -7.34 -23.95 77.79
C GLN A 5 -7.04 -25.26 77.05
N THR A 6 -7.56 -25.38 75.81
CA THR A 6 -6.73 -25.76 74.65
C THR A 6 -7.20 -25.05 73.38
N ALA A 7 -6.22 -24.73 72.54
CA ALA A 7 -6.31 -23.83 71.40
C ALA A 7 -6.91 -24.46 70.13
N SER A 8 -7.35 -23.57 69.23
CA SER A 8 -7.77 -23.79 67.84
C SER A 8 -6.75 -24.56 66.98
N PRO A 9 -7.19 -25.36 66.00
CA PRO A 9 -6.49 -25.49 64.74
C PRO A 9 -7.07 -24.47 63.77
N ARG A 10 -6.25 -23.47 63.43
CA ARG A 10 -6.46 -22.56 62.29
C ARG A 10 -6.65 -23.41 61.04
N GLU A 11 -7.57 -23.00 60.15
CA GLU A 11 -7.60 -23.49 58.77
C GLU A 11 -6.16 -23.46 58.21
N PRO A 12 -5.70 -24.53 57.52
CA PRO A 12 -4.39 -24.49 56.90
C PRO A 12 -4.45 -23.36 55.89
N SER A 13 -3.73 -22.27 56.15
CA SER A 13 -3.54 -21.25 55.12
C SER A 13 -2.92 -22.00 53.95
N ARG A 14 -3.64 -22.02 52.82
CA ARG A 14 -3.08 -22.51 51.56
C ARG A 14 -2.01 -21.51 51.13
N ARG A 15 -0.90 -21.49 51.85
CA ARG A 15 0.35 -20.91 51.38
C ARG A 15 0.82 -21.85 50.30
N PHE A 16 0.78 -21.37 49.07
CA PHE A 16 1.50 -22.01 47.98
C PHE A 16 2.94 -22.22 48.41
N ASP A 17 3.50 -23.39 48.10
CA ASP A 17 4.91 -23.69 48.32
C ASP A 17 5.73 -22.56 47.69
N PRO A 18 6.62 -21.87 48.44
CA PRO A 18 7.49 -20.84 47.88
C PRO A 18 8.23 -21.29 46.62
N ALA A 19 8.63 -22.56 46.54
CA ALA A 19 9.25 -23.12 45.34
C ALA A 19 8.26 -23.19 44.15
N ALA A 20 6.98 -23.47 44.40
CA ALA A 20 5.95 -23.45 43.37
C ALA A 20 5.61 -22.02 42.91
N VAL A 21 5.70 -21.03 43.81
CA VAL A 21 5.54 -19.60 43.46
C VAL A 21 6.71 -19.14 42.59
N GLU A 22 7.94 -19.46 42.97
CA GLU A 22 9.15 -19.12 42.21
C GLU A 22 9.14 -19.79 40.82
N GLN A 23 8.74 -21.07 40.75
CA GLN A 23 8.59 -21.79 39.49
C GLN A 23 7.49 -21.18 38.59
N MET A 24 6.38 -20.72 39.17
CA MET A 24 5.31 -20.02 38.44
C MET A 24 5.79 -18.66 37.91
N GLU A 25 6.52 -17.89 38.73
CA GLU A 25 7.09 -16.61 38.31
C GLU A 25 8.07 -16.79 37.15
N GLN A 26 8.90 -17.83 37.19
CA GLN A 26 9.82 -18.16 36.11
C GLN A 26 9.10 -18.57 34.82
N LEU A 27 8.05 -19.41 34.92
CA LEU A 27 7.20 -19.75 33.77
C LEU A 27 6.53 -18.53 33.15
N ILE A 28 6.02 -17.59 33.94
CA ILE A 28 5.41 -16.35 33.44
C ILE A 28 6.45 -15.50 32.69
N GLN A 29 7.66 -15.39 33.22
CA GLN A 29 8.74 -14.66 32.57
C GLN A 29 9.15 -15.31 31.24
N ASP A 30 9.27 -16.65 31.21
CA ASP A 30 9.60 -17.42 30.02
C ASP A 30 8.50 -17.30 28.96
N PHE A 31 7.22 -17.43 29.34
CA PHE A 31 6.08 -17.20 28.44
C PHE A 31 6.08 -15.77 27.90
N GLY A 32 6.35 -14.77 28.74
CA GLY A 32 6.46 -13.38 28.34
C GLY A 32 7.58 -13.15 27.32
N ARG A 33 8.72 -13.83 27.49
CA ARG A 33 9.84 -13.81 26.54
C ARG A 33 9.44 -14.48 25.23
N MET A 34 8.93 -15.71 25.28
CA MET A 34 8.48 -16.46 24.10
C MET A 34 7.42 -15.68 23.30
N TYR A 35 6.48 -15.00 23.99
CA TYR A 35 5.46 -14.20 23.33
C TYR A 35 6.05 -13.01 22.57
N ARG A 36 7.04 -12.32 23.16
CA ARG A 36 7.76 -11.23 22.49
C ARG A 36 8.57 -11.73 21.31
N GLU A 37 9.37 -12.78 21.50
CA GLU A 37 10.16 -13.41 20.43
C GLU A 37 9.27 -13.86 19.27
N ARG A 38 8.15 -14.54 19.56
CA ARG A 38 7.18 -14.94 18.54
C ARG A 38 6.62 -13.72 17.79
N ASN A 39 6.27 -12.64 18.49
CA ASN A 39 5.74 -11.45 17.84
C ASN A 39 6.78 -10.75 16.97
N ASP A 40 8.04 -10.72 17.40
CA ASP A 40 9.12 -10.13 16.63
C ASP A 40 9.43 -10.98 15.39
N LEU A 41 9.47 -12.31 15.53
CA LEU A 41 9.58 -13.23 14.39
C LEU A 41 8.42 -13.09 13.39
N LEU A 42 7.18 -12.94 13.87
CA LEU A 42 6.02 -12.71 12.99
C LEU A 42 6.15 -11.39 12.21
N LYS A 43 6.68 -10.33 12.84
CA LYS A 43 6.97 -9.07 12.15
C LYS A 43 8.06 -9.25 11.10
N GLU A 44 9.15 -9.96 11.44
CA GLU A 44 10.23 -10.23 10.49
C GLU A 44 9.76 -11.04 9.28
N VAL A 45 8.94 -12.08 9.50
CA VAL A 45 8.35 -12.87 8.42
C VAL A 45 7.44 -12.00 7.53
N THR A 46 6.59 -11.17 8.15
CA THR A 46 5.72 -10.24 7.41
C THR A 46 6.54 -9.26 6.57
N ARG A 47 7.62 -8.72 7.15
CA ARG A 47 8.55 -7.82 6.47
C ARG A 47 9.22 -8.50 5.27
N ALA A 48 9.78 -9.69 5.46
CA ALA A 48 10.45 -10.45 4.40
C ALA A 48 9.48 -10.82 3.26
N HIS A 49 8.23 -11.15 3.58
CA HIS A 49 7.20 -11.34 2.56
C HIS A 49 6.96 -10.07 1.76
N HIS A 50 6.63 -8.95 2.42
CA HIS A 50 6.43 -7.66 1.74
C HIS A 50 7.63 -7.26 0.87
N GLU A 51 8.86 -7.42 1.37
CA GLU A 51 10.09 -7.10 0.63
C GLU A 51 10.22 -7.91 -0.66
N THR A 52 9.97 -9.22 -0.58
CA THR A 52 10.03 -10.11 -1.76
C THR A 52 9.04 -9.67 -2.83
N LEU A 53 7.83 -9.27 -2.42
CA LEU A 53 6.76 -8.91 -3.35
C LEU A 53 6.98 -7.57 -3.99
N LEU A 54 7.43 -6.58 -3.21
CA LEU A 54 7.81 -5.29 -3.76
C LEU A 54 8.95 -5.44 -4.77
N ARG A 55 9.91 -6.34 -4.53
CA ARG A 55 10.96 -6.66 -5.52
C ARG A 55 10.41 -7.31 -6.79
N LEU A 56 9.36 -8.13 -6.70
CA LEU A 56 8.70 -8.68 -7.88
C LEU A 56 7.91 -7.60 -8.64
N ALA A 57 7.25 -6.68 -7.93
CA ALA A 57 6.60 -5.52 -8.54
C ALA A 57 7.62 -4.62 -9.25
N MET A 58 8.78 -4.38 -8.64
CA MET A 58 9.91 -3.69 -9.29
C MET A 58 10.36 -4.42 -10.55
N ALA A 59 10.49 -5.75 -10.51
CA ALA A 59 10.92 -6.51 -11.69
C ALA A 59 9.91 -6.41 -12.85
N ALA A 60 8.61 -6.36 -12.54
CA ALA A 60 7.57 -6.07 -13.53
C ALA A 60 7.71 -4.66 -14.09
N GLU A 61 8.08 -3.69 -13.26
CA GLU A 61 8.29 -2.30 -13.68
C GLU A 61 9.56 -2.10 -14.52
N PHE A 62 10.68 -2.75 -14.17
CA PHE A 62 11.90 -2.75 -14.98
C PHE A 62 11.68 -3.30 -16.39
N LYS A 63 10.59 -4.04 -16.61
CA LYS A 63 10.19 -4.49 -17.93
C LYS A 63 9.64 -3.35 -18.80
N ASP A 64 9.12 -2.28 -18.17
CA ASP A 64 8.42 -1.14 -18.78
C ASP A 64 9.20 0.19 -18.67
N ASP A 65 9.83 0.48 -17.52
CA ASP A 65 10.58 1.73 -17.23
C ASP A 65 11.88 1.46 -16.44
N ASP A 66 12.92 2.26 -16.69
CA ASP A 66 14.32 1.97 -16.30
C ASP A 66 14.67 2.31 -14.84
N THR A 67 13.83 3.04 -14.10
CA THR A 67 14.28 3.68 -12.84
C THR A 67 13.62 3.17 -11.57
N GLY A 68 12.43 2.55 -11.63
CA GLY A 68 11.69 2.03 -10.47
C GLY A 68 11.35 3.05 -9.35
N SER A 69 11.91 4.26 -9.36
CA SER A 69 11.74 5.27 -8.31
C SER A 69 10.30 5.78 -8.20
N HIS A 70 9.52 5.67 -9.28
CA HIS A 70 8.13 6.16 -9.32
C HIS A 70 7.18 5.39 -8.42
N ILE A 71 7.28 4.05 -8.37
CA ILE A 71 6.35 3.26 -7.55
C ILE A 71 6.55 3.54 -6.05
N VAL A 72 7.75 3.92 -5.60
CA VAL A 72 7.97 4.40 -4.22
C VAL A 72 7.25 5.73 -3.98
N ARG A 73 7.35 6.67 -4.93
CA ARG A 73 6.64 7.95 -4.84
C ARG A 73 5.14 7.79 -4.83
N ILE A 74 4.61 6.91 -5.69
CA ILE A 74 3.18 6.58 -5.74
C ILE A 74 2.69 6.12 -4.37
N GLY A 75 3.43 5.24 -3.69
CA GLY A 75 3.09 4.80 -2.34
C GLY A 75 2.96 5.96 -1.35
N TYR A 76 4.01 6.75 -1.16
CA TYR A 76 4.01 7.85 -0.18
C TYR A 76 3.02 8.97 -0.52
N LEU A 77 2.88 9.32 -1.81
CA LEU A 77 1.90 10.33 -2.24
C LEU A 77 0.47 9.86 -2.02
N SER A 78 0.18 8.57 -2.26
CA SER A 78 -1.15 8.00 -2.01
C SER A 78 -1.49 7.99 -0.53
N GLU A 79 -0.54 7.67 0.35
CA GLU A 79 -0.69 7.77 1.80
C GLU A 79 -0.98 9.20 2.24
N ALA A 80 -0.16 10.15 1.79
CA ALA A 80 -0.31 11.56 2.14
C ALA A 80 -1.68 12.09 1.71
N LEU A 81 -2.10 11.81 0.47
CA LEU A 81 -3.40 12.23 -0.02
C LEU A 81 -4.55 11.56 0.75
N ALA A 82 -4.46 10.26 1.05
CA ALA A 82 -5.45 9.56 1.86
C ALA A 82 -5.63 10.19 3.25
N LEU A 83 -4.53 10.56 3.92
CA LEU A 83 -4.59 11.24 5.22
C LEU A 83 -5.24 12.61 5.12
N ARG A 84 -4.98 13.37 4.04
CA ARG A 84 -5.61 14.69 3.80
C ARG A 84 -7.10 14.59 3.51
N LEU A 85 -7.56 13.46 2.94
CA LEU A 85 -8.98 13.13 2.79
C LEU A 85 -9.65 12.71 4.10
N GLY A 86 -8.91 12.63 5.22
CA GLY A 86 -9.43 12.18 6.50
C GLY A 86 -9.53 10.66 6.64
N CYS A 87 -8.85 9.88 5.79
CA CYS A 87 -8.79 8.44 5.96
C CYS A 87 -8.03 8.07 7.25
N ARG A 88 -8.37 6.92 7.83
CA ARG A 88 -7.65 6.40 8.99
C ARG A 88 -6.21 6.05 8.62
N ILE A 89 -5.29 6.21 9.59
CA ILE A 89 -3.87 5.90 9.43
C ILE A 89 -3.66 4.46 8.95
N GLU A 90 -4.46 3.51 9.43
CA GLU A 90 -4.31 2.11 9.01
C GLU A 90 -4.62 1.91 7.52
N PHE A 91 -5.61 2.64 6.98
CA PHE A 91 -5.93 2.59 5.55
C PHE A 91 -4.84 3.26 4.72
N ALA A 92 -4.38 4.45 5.15
CA ALA A 92 -3.35 5.20 4.43
C ALA A 92 -2.01 4.42 4.39
N SER A 93 -1.61 3.81 5.51
CA SER A 93 -0.41 2.95 5.59
C SER A 93 -0.53 1.68 4.74
N LEU A 94 -1.74 1.11 4.65
CA LEU A 94 -1.99 -0.03 3.77
C LEU A 94 -1.92 0.39 2.29
N LEU A 95 -2.48 1.55 1.96
CA LEU A 95 -2.45 2.12 0.61
C LEU A 95 -1.03 2.44 0.16
N ARG A 96 -0.17 2.97 1.05
CA ARG A 96 1.26 3.19 0.78
C ARG A 96 1.95 1.94 0.24
N LYS A 97 1.61 0.79 0.81
CA LYS A 97 2.22 -0.51 0.49
C LYS A 97 1.57 -1.16 -0.73
N ALA A 98 0.28 -0.91 -0.95
CA ALA A 98 -0.52 -1.52 -2.01
C ALA A 98 -0.40 -0.80 -3.38
N ALA A 99 -0.48 0.54 -3.39
CA ALA A 99 -0.45 1.37 -4.61
C ALA A 99 0.78 1.15 -5.51
N PRO A 100 2.00 0.89 -5.00
CA PRO A 100 3.17 0.58 -5.82
C PRO A 100 3.00 -0.65 -6.73
N MET A 101 2.02 -1.52 -6.46
CA MET A 101 1.78 -2.75 -7.23
C MET A 101 0.71 -2.60 -8.32
N HIS A 102 0.16 -1.40 -8.55
CA HIS A 102 -0.95 -1.18 -9.50
C HIS A 102 -0.67 -1.77 -10.90
N ASP A 103 0.59 -1.69 -11.35
CA ASP A 103 1.03 -2.09 -12.69
C ASP A 103 1.70 -3.47 -12.76
N ILE A 104 1.67 -4.27 -11.68
CA ILE A 104 2.37 -5.58 -11.64
C ILE A 104 1.96 -6.52 -12.78
N GLY A 105 0.74 -6.38 -13.30
CA GLY A 105 0.22 -7.18 -14.40
C GLY A 105 0.92 -6.96 -15.74
N LYS A 106 1.73 -5.90 -15.91
CA LYS A 106 2.57 -5.67 -17.10
C LYS A 106 3.54 -6.82 -17.37
N VAL A 107 3.86 -7.62 -16.34
CA VAL A 107 4.62 -8.86 -16.50
C VAL A 107 3.99 -9.82 -17.53
N GLY A 108 2.66 -9.83 -17.64
CA GLY A 108 1.91 -10.67 -18.58
C GLY A 108 1.68 -10.06 -19.96
N ILE A 109 2.14 -8.82 -20.20
CA ILE A 109 1.99 -8.16 -21.51
C ILE A 109 3.17 -8.54 -22.44
N PRO A 110 2.92 -8.89 -23.71
CA PRO A 110 4.00 -9.17 -24.67
C PRO A 110 4.92 -7.97 -24.89
N ASP A 111 6.25 -8.20 -24.93
CA ASP A 111 7.25 -7.15 -25.14
C ASP A 111 7.03 -6.36 -26.43
N THR A 112 6.53 -7.01 -27.49
CA THR A 112 6.21 -6.36 -28.77
C THR A 112 5.14 -5.28 -28.66
N ILE A 113 4.31 -5.33 -27.60
CA ILE A 113 3.26 -4.34 -27.31
C ILE A 113 3.74 -3.39 -26.21
N LEU A 114 4.32 -3.92 -25.13
CA LEU A 114 4.81 -3.14 -24.00
C LEU A 114 5.88 -2.12 -24.42
N LYS A 115 6.84 -2.56 -25.25
CA LYS A 115 7.98 -1.75 -25.70
C LYS A 115 7.81 -1.19 -27.11
N LYS A 116 6.58 -1.14 -27.63
CA LYS A 116 6.33 -0.64 -28.99
C LYS A 116 6.69 0.84 -29.10
N GLU A 117 7.50 1.19 -30.09
CA GLU A 117 7.75 2.58 -30.45
C GLU A 117 6.53 3.16 -31.20
N GLY A 118 5.92 4.21 -30.63
CA GLY A 118 4.76 4.90 -31.21
C GLY A 118 3.41 4.45 -30.62
N PRO A 119 2.28 4.92 -31.21
CA PRO A 119 0.96 4.64 -30.66
C PRO A 119 0.56 3.16 -30.85
N LEU A 120 -0.11 2.61 -29.84
CA LEU A 120 -0.80 1.32 -29.94
C LEU A 120 -2.04 1.45 -30.83
N ASP A 121 -2.27 0.46 -31.69
CA ASP A 121 -3.54 0.31 -32.39
C ASP A 121 -4.64 -0.19 -31.45
N ALA A 122 -5.87 -0.34 -31.97
CA ALA A 122 -7.01 -0.76 -31.17
C ALA A 122 -6.86 -2.17 -30.56
N GLN A 123 -6.26 -3.12 -31.29
CA GLN A 123 -6.08 -4.49 -30.80
C GLN A 123 -4.92 -4.56 -29.79
N GLU A 124 -3.83 -3.87 -30.06
CA GLU A 124 -2.70 -3.74 -29.15
C GLU A 124 -3.12 -3.05 -27.85
N ARG A 125 -3.98 -2.02 -27.94
CA ARG A 125 -4.56 -1.36 -26.77
C ARG A 125 -5.40 -2.33 -25.94
N LEU A 126 -6.22 -3.17 -26.57
CA LEU A 126 -6.99 -4.19 -25.86
C LEU A 126 -6.07 -5.16 -25.11
N VAL A 127 -4.96 -5.57 -25.72
CA VAL A 127 -3.97 -6.43 -25.04
C VAL A 127 -3.29 -5.69 -23.90
N MET A 128 -2.83 -4.45 -24.11
CA MET A 128 -2.20 -3.63 -23.06
C MET A 128 -3.13 -3.46 -21.84
N ASN A 129 -4.40 -3.17 -22.07
CA ASN A 129 -5.38 -2.96 -21.00
C ASN A 129 -5.57 -4.19 -20.10
N ARG A 130 -5.19 -5.40 -20.55
CA ARG A 130 -5.28 -6.62 -19.74
C ARG A 130 -4.33 -6.64 -18.55
N HIS A 131 -3.34 -5.74 -18.47
CA HIS A 131 -2.44 -5.69 -17.30
C HIS A 131 -3.24 -5.49 -16.00
N ALA A 132 -4.33 -4.72 -16.04
CA ALA A 132 -5.20 -4.51 -14.89
C ALA A 132 -5.80 -5.83 -14.37
N GLU A 133 -6.40 -6.63 -15.27
CA GLU A 133 -6.97 -7.94 -14.94
C GLU A 133 -5.90 -8.95 -14.51
N ILE A 134 -4.75 -8.97 -15.19
CA ILE A 134 -3.63 -9.88 -14.87
C ILE A 134 -3.10 -9.56 -13.47
N GLY A 135 -2.87 -8.28 -13.16
CA GLY A 135 -2.40 -7.83 -11.85
C GLY A 135 -3.39 -8.19 -10.74
N ALA A 136 -4.67 -7.91 -10.97
CA ALA A 136 -5.75 -8.29 -10.05
C ALA A 136 -5.79 -9.80 -9.80
N HIS A 137 -5.64 -10.62 -10.85
CA HIS A 137 -5.62 -12.08 -10.72
C HIS A 137 -4.40 -12.59 -9.94
N LEU A 138 -3.22 -12.04 -10.20
CA LEU A 138 -1.97 -12.41 -9.52
C LEU A 138 -2.02 -12.11 -8.02
N LEU A 139 -2.61 -10.97 -7.65
CA LEU A 139 -2.64 -10.49 -6.26
C LEU A 139 -3.87 -11.02 -5.48
N GLY A 140 -5.02 -11.15 -6.15
CA GLY A 140 -6.33 -11.39 -5.53
C GLY A 140 -6.50 -12.75 -4.86
N GLN A 141 -5.61 -13.71 -5.11
CA GLN A 141 -5.64 -15.03 -4.46
C GLN A 141 -5.17 -15.00 -3.00
N SER A 142 -4.47 -13.94 -2.58
CA SER A 142 -3.84 -13.90 -1.27
C SER A 142 -4.72 -13.29 -0.18
N ARG A 143 -4.86 -13.94 0.97
CA ARG A 143 -5.68 -13.42 2.09
C ARG A 143 -5.06 -12.25 2.86
N ILE A 144 -3.85 -11.81 2.52
CA ILE A 144 -3.17 -10.74 3.26
C ILE A 144 -3.75 -9.38 2.81
N PRO A 145 -4.13 -8.47 3.74
CA PRO A 145 -4.84 -7.24 3.41
C PRO A 145 -4.16 -6.36 2.36
N VAL A 146 -2.81 -6.27 2.38
CA VAL A 146 -2.07 -5.44 1.41
C VAL A 146 -2.29 -5.92 -0.03
N PHE A 147 -2.41 -7.23 -0.23
CA PHE A 147 -2.64 -7.81 -1.55
C PHE A 147 -4.07 -7.68 -2.01
N GLN A 148 -5.03 -7.79 -1.09
CA GLN A 148 -6.43 -7.59 -1.42
C GLN A 148 -6.63 -6.15 -1.91
N MET A 149 -6.04 -5.17 -1.21
CA MET A 149 -6.05 -3.77 -1.66
C MET A 149 -5.26 -3.58 -2.96
N ALA A 150 -4.09 -4.21 -3.11
CA ALA A 150 -3.31 -4.10 -4.34
C ALA A 150 -4.03 -4.71 -5.55
N ALA A 151 -4.75 -5.83 -5.37
CA ALA A 151 -5.58 -6.44 -6.40
C ALA A 151 -6.74 -5.52 -6.80
N GLU A 152 -7.39 -4.89 -5.81
CA GLU A 152 -8.45 -3.91 -6.01
C GLU A 152 -7.96 -2.69 -6.81
N ILE A 153 -6.77 -2.17 -6.48
CA ILE A 153 -6.12 -1.07 -7.20
C ILE A 153 -5.76 -1.51 -8.63
N ALA A 154 -5.09 -2.65 -8.80
CA ALA A 154 -4.70 -3.17 -10.12
C ALA A 154 -5.94 -3.34 -11.02
N ALA A 155 -7.05 -3.83 -10.48
CA ALA A 155 -8.30 -4.02 -11.20
C ALA A 155 -9.02 -2.71 -11.58
N SER A 156 -8.68 -1.57 -10.95
CA SER A 156 -9.55 -0.39 -11.01
C SER A 156 -8.82 0.95 -11.21
N HIS A 157 -7.49 1.01 -11.20
CA HIS A 157 -6.74 2.27 -11.28
C HIS A 157 -6.85 2.97 -12.66
N HIS A 158 -7.34 2.27 -13.68
CA HIS A 158 -7.71 2.83 -14.98
C HIS A 158 -9.22 2.98 -15.21
N GLU A 159 -10.03 2.70 -14.18
CA GLU A 159 -11.42 3.09 -14.20
C GLU A 159 -11.54 4.61 -14.19
N ARG A 160 -12.59 5.12 -14.81
CA ARG A 160 -12.85 6.55 -14.92
C ARG A 160 -14.11 6.89 -14.18
N PHE A 161 -14.10 7.99 -13.44
CA PHE A 161 -15.28 8.44 -12.68
C PHE A 161 -16.55 8.57 -13.55
N ASP A 162 -16.40 8.87 -14.84
CA ASP A 162 -17.46 8.94 -15.86
C ASP A 162 -17.91 7.59 -16.46
N GLY A 163 -17.37 6.46 -15.99
CA GLY A 163 -17.72 5.11 -16.45
C GLY A 163 -17.09 4.70 -17.79
N LYS A 164 -16.21 5.51 -18.38
CA LYS A 164 -15.56 5.20 -19.67
C LYS A 164 -14.20 4.52 -19.53
N GLY A 165 -13.87 4.08 -18.32
CA GLY A 165 -12.62 3.41 -17.99
C GLY A 165 -12.63 1.94 -18.37
N TYR A 166 -11.63 1.23 -17.86
CA TYR A 166 -11.46 -0.21 -18.05
C TYR A 166 -10.85 -0.82 -16.78
N PRO A 167 -10.96 -2.15 -16.57
CA PRO A 167 -11.55 -3.17 -17.45
C PRO A 167 -13.07 -3.37 -17.31
N GLN A 168 -13.68 -2.93 -16.21
CA GLN A 168 -15.08 -3.21 -15.87
C GLN A 168 -16.03 -2.07 -16.25
N GLY A 169 -15.52 -0.85 -16.45
CA GLY A 169 -16.34 0.32 -16.74
C GLY A 169 -17.10 0.82 -15.51
N LEU A 170 -16.47 0.70 -14.33
CA LEU A 170 -17.02 1.21 -13.07
C LEU A 170 -17.12 2.75 -13.13
N ALA A 171 -18.12 3.30 -12.47
CA ALA A 171 -18.39 4.74 -12.47
C ALA A 171 -18.58 5.28 -11.05
N GLY A 172 -18.23 6.55 -10.84
CA GLY A 172 -18.44 7.23 -9.58
C GLY A 172 -17.79 6.51 -8.38
N GLU A 173 -18.60 6.28 -7.35
CA GLU A 173 -18.17 5.65 -6.10
C GLU A 173 -18.14 4.12 -6.15
N ASP A 174 -18.60 3.49 -7.25
CA ASP A 174 -18.40 2.06 -7.47
C ASP A 174 -16.92 1.73 -7.71
N ILE A 175 -16.12 2.74 -8.10
CA ILE A 175 -14.66 2.63 -8.12
C ILE A 175 -14.14 2.68 -6.68
N PRO A 176 -13.36 1.69 -6.24
CA PRO A 176 -12.80 1.68 -4.90
C PRO A 176 -12.00 2.95 -4.59
N LEU A 177 -12.11 3.45 -3.35
CA LEU A 177 -11.41 4.66 -2.92
C LEU A 177 -9.89 4.53 -3.08
N SER A 178 -9.34 3.35 -2.79
CA SER A 178 -7.93 3.02 -2.98
C SER A 178 -7.46 3.28 -4.43
N ALA A 179 -8.27 2.86 -5.41
CA ALA A 179 -8.01 3.06 -6.82
C ALA A 179 -8.18 4.52 -7.23
N ARG A 180 -9.28 5.18 -6.82
CA ARG A 180 -9.50 6.61 -7.12
C ARG A 180 -8.37 7.51 -6.62
N ILE A 181 -7.83 7.25 -5.43
CA ILE A 181 -6.66 7.96 -4.89
C ILE A 181 -5.42 7.65 -5.75
N THR A 182 -5.16 6.37 -6.00
CA THR A 182 -3.97 5.93 -6.74
C THR A 182 -3.95 6.48 -8.17
N SER A 183 -5.09 6.52 -8.87
CA SER A 183 -5.18 7.04 -10.24
C SER A 183 -4.75 8.50 -10.36
N ILE A 184 -5.12 9.35 -9.39
CA ILE A 184 -4.71 10.77 -9.41
C ILE A 184 -3.22 10.90 -9.17
N VAL A 185 -2.70 10.13 -8.20
CA VAL A 185 -1.27 10.12 -7.86
C VAL A 185 -0.42 9.61 -9.03
N ASP A 186 -0.84 8.51 -9.67
CA ASP A 186 -0.16 7.94 -10.84
C ASP A 186 -0.13 8.92 -12.01
N ILE A 187 -1.27 9.55 -12.34
CA ILE A 187 -1.33 10.57 -13.39
C ILE A 187 -0.41 11.75 -13.05
N PHE A 188 -0.42 12.23 -11.81
CA PHE A 188 0.42 13.35 -11.41
C PHE A 188 1.92 13.01 -11.49
N ASP A 189 2.33 11.85 -10.97
CA ASP A 189 3.73 11.43 -11.04
C ASP A 189 4.16 11.24 -12.50
N ALA A 190 3.32 10.55 -13.30
CA ALA A 190 3.58 10.36 -14.72
C ALA A 190 3.71 11.69 -15.48
N LEU A 191 2.88 12.70 -15.20
CA LEU A 191 2.96 14.02 -15.85
C LEU A 191 4.19 14.84 -15.43
N THR A 192 4.66 14.69 -14.20
CA THR A 192 5.73 15.52 -13.62
C THR A 192 7.11 14.87 -13.65
N MET A 193 7.23 13.72 -14.32
CA MET A 193 8.47 12.98 -14.49
C MET A 193 8.83 12.83 -15.95
N ASP A 194 10.14 12.79 -16.21
CA ASP A 194 10.68 12.50 -17.53
C ASP A 194 10.35 11.05 -17.89
N ARG A 195 9.87 10.86 -19.10
CA ARG A 195 9.70 9.54 -19.73
C ARG A 195 10.57 9.50 -20.98
N VAL A 196 10.99 8.30 -21.38
CA VAL A 196 11.85 8.09 -22.57
C VAL A 196 11.31 8.82 -23.81
N TYR A 197 9.98 8.87 -23.96
CA TYR A 197 9.29 9.48 -25.10
C TYR A 197 8.74 10.90 -24.84
N ARG A 198 8.86 11.44 -23.61
CA ARG A 198 8.27 12.74 -23.27
C ARG A 198 8.97 13.40 -22.07
N PRO A 199 9.44 14.65 -22.19
CA PRO A 199 9.93 15.38 -21.02
C PRO A 199 8.82 15.64 -19.99
N ALA A 200 9.21 15.81 -18.73
CA ALA A 200 8.30 16.19 -17.65
C ALA A 200 7.56 17.48 -17.99
N PHE A 201 6.26 17.54 -17.70
CA PHE A 201 5.53 18.78 -17.74
C PHE A 201 5.89 19.65 -16.53
N GLY A 202 5.88 20.97 -16.73
CA GLY A 202 5.93 21.90 -15.62
C GLY A 202 4.72 21.73 -14.69
N ARG A 203 4.93 21.96 -13.39
CA ARG A 203 3.90 21.81 -12.36
C ARG A 203 2.55 22.43 -12.74
N ALA A 204 2.54 23.70 -13.13
CA ALA A 204 1.31 24.41 -13.50
C ALA A 204 0.54 23.68 -14.62
N ARG A 205 1.25 23.17 -15.62
CA ARG A 205 0.64 22.44 -16.73
C ARG A 205 0.07 21.08 -16.30
N ALA A 206 0.78 20.35 -15.44
CA ALA A 206 0.28 19.09 -14.89
C ALA A 206 -1.02 19.31 -14.09
N LEU A 207 -1.08 20.39 -13.29
CA LEU A 207 -2.27 20.73 -12.51
C LEU A 207 -3.46 21.16 -13.37
N GLU A 208 -3.23 21.93 -14.44
CA GLU A 208 -4.27 22.24 -15.43
C GLU A 208 -4.86 20.95 -16.05
N MET A 209 -4.01 19.98 -16.39
CA MET A 209 -4.44 18.71 -16.98
C MET A 209 -5.26 17.87 -16.00
N ILE A 210 -4.84 17.80 -14.74
CA ILE A 210 -5.59 17.10 -13.68
C ILE A 210 -6.94 17.78 -13.44
N ALA A 211 -6.96 19.12 -13.32
CA ALA A 211 -8.19 19.88 -13.12
C ALA A 211 -9.19 19.70 -14.29
N ALA A 212 -8.69 19.56 -15.52
CA ALA A 212 -9.52 19.33 -16.70
C ALA A 212 -10.21 17.95 -16.70
N GLU A 213 -9.69 16.98 -15.95
CA GLU A 213 -10.24 15.63 -15.79
C GLU A 213 -11.15 15.48 -14.56
N ARG A 214 -11.33 16.54 -13.77
CA ARG A 214 -12.24 16.58 -12.62
C ARG A 214 -13.67 16.22 -13.02
N GLY A 215 -14.24 15.17 -12.41
CA GLY A 215 -15.57 14.65 -12.71
C GLY A 215 -15.68 13.88 -14.03
N LYS A 216 -14.55 13.68 -14.73
CA LYS A 216 -14.43 12.86 -15.95
C LYS A 216 -13.64 11.59 -15.63
N ALA A 217 -12.32 11.61 -15.80
CA ALA A 217 -11.49 10.48 -15.37
C ALA A 217 -11.41 10.42 -13.84
N LEU A 218 -11.36 11.58 -13.20
CA LEU A 218 -10.95 11.70 -11.80
C LEU A 218 -12.12 12.09 -10.90
N ASP A 219 -12.13 11.50 -9.70
CA ASP A 219 -13.09 11.84 -8.66
C ASP A 219 -12.99 13.34 -8.30
N PRO A 220 -14.09 14.10 -8.41
CA PRO A 220 -14.07 15.53 -8.16
C PRO A 220 -13.67 15.90 -6.74
N GLY A 221 -14.10 15.14 -5.73
CA GLY A 221 -13.76 15.41 -4.33
C GLY A 221 -12.29 15.14 -4.02
N ILE A 222 -11.71 14.11 -4.65
CA ILE A 222 -10.28 13.82 -4.48
C ILE A 222 -9.42 14.81 -5.26
N VAL A 223 -9.84 15.24 -6.45
CA VAL A 223 -9.16 16.32 -7.18
C VAL A 223 -9.13 17.60 -6.35
N ASP A 224 -10.25 17.99 -5.74
CA ASP A 224 -10.30 19.19 -4.90
C ASP A 224 -9.31 19.08 -3.72
N ALA A 225 -9.35 17.97 -2.98
CA ALA A 225 -8.41 17.72 -1.88
C ALA A 225 -6.95 17.69 -2.35
N PHE A 226 -6.67 17.11 -3.50
CA PHE A 226 -5.33 17.08 -4.09
C PHE A 226 -4.84 18.50 -4.42
N MET A 227 -5.69 19.32 -5.02
CA MET A 227 -5.37 20.71 -5.38
C MET A 227 -5.19 21.59 -4.14
N ASP A 228 -6.00 21.40 -3.10
CA ASP A 228 -5.88 22.12 -1.84
C ASP A 228 -4.58 21.80 -1.08
N ASN A 229 -4.00 20.61 -1.31
CA ASN A 229 -2.80 20.13 -0.64
C ASN A 229 -1.57 20.04 -1.56
N ILE A 230 -1.63 20.65 -2.74
CA ILE A 230 -0.62 20.44 -3.78
C ILE A 230 0.79 20.90 -3.38
N GLU A 231 0.91 21.97 -2.59
CA GLU A 231 2.22 22.47 -2.16
C GLU A 231 2.99 21.41 -1.36
N GLU A 232 2.30 20.74 -0.45
CA GLU A 232 2.90 19.71 0.39
C GLU A 232 3.16 18.42 -0.39
N LEU A 233 2.21 18.01 -1.25
CA LEU A 233 2.35 16.81 -2.08
C LEU A 233 3.51 16.95 -3.08
N ASP A 234 3.64 18.12 -3.72
CA ASP A 234 4.75 18.36 -4.65
C ASP A 234 6.09 18.50 -3.90
N ALA A 235 6.11 19.13 -2.72
CA ALA A 235 7.31 19.16 -1.88
C ALA A 235 7.76 17.75 -1.47
N LEU A 236 6.82 16.88 -1.08
CA LEU A 236 7.08 15.47 -0.78
C LEU A 236 7.61 14.74 -2.02
N ARG A 237 6.97 14.89 -3.19
CA ARG A 237 7.42 14.31 -4.46
C ARG A 237 8.86 14.72 -4.79
N LEU A 238 9.19 16.00 -4.66
CA LEU A 238 10.54 16.53 -4.91
C LEU A 238 11.55 15.98 -3.90
N ALA A 239 11.19 15.86 -2.63
CA ALA A 239 12.05 15.27 -1.61
C ALA A 239 12.35 13.80 -1.92
N LEU A 240 11.33 13.00 -2.26
CA LEU A 240 11.47 11.59 -2.63
C LEU A 240 12.30 11.44 -3.92
N THR A 241 12.15 12.33 -4.90
CA THR A 241 12.95 12.31 -6.13
C THR A 241 14.44 12.54 -5.84
N ARG A 242 14.76 13.49 -4.96
CA ARG A 242 16.14 13.82 -4.58
C ARG A 242 16.80 12.74 -3.71
N GLN A 243 16.05 12.21 -2.75
CA GLN A 243 16.56 11.21 -1.81
C GLN A 243 16.63 9.83 -2.46
N SER A 244 15.81 9.56 -3.49
CA SER A 244 15.65 8.24 -4.11
C SER A 244 15.52 7.14 -3.05
N PRO A 245 14.52 7.25 -2.16
CA PRO A 245 14.34 6.29 -1.09
C PRO A 245 14.18 4.91 -1.68
N SER A 246 14.72 3.96 -0.94
CA SER A 246 14.67 2.56 -1.31
C SER A 246 13.27 2.01 -1.08
N PHE A 247 12.98 0.91 -1.76
CA PHE A 247 11.73 0.19 -1.56
C PHE A 247 11.54 -0.35 -0.15
N THR A 248 12.63 -0.60 0.57
CA THR A 248 12.58 -1.04 1.98
C THR A 248 11.91 0.02 2.85
N ASP A 249 12.02 1.30 2.49
CA ASP A 249 11.46 2.42 3.25
C ASP A 249 9.91 2.41 3.23
N LEU A 250 9.30 1.87 2.16
CA LEU A 250 7.84 1.66 2.06
C LEU A 250 7.31 0.69 3.14
N ILE A 251 8.14 -0.23 3.62
CA ILE A 251 7.73 -1.25 4.59
C ILE A 251 7.98 -0.78 6.02
N ASP A 252 9.13 -0.12 6.24
CA ASP A 252 9.69 0.09 7.57
C ASP A 252 9.40 1.46 8.19
N THR A 253 8.79 2.39 7.45
CA THR A 253 8.34 3.67 8.04
C THR A 253 7.03 3.47 8.83
N PRO A 254 6.96 3.84 10.12
CA PRO A 254 5.75 3.69 10.94
C PRO A 254 4.53 4.45 10.39
#